data_AF-A0A256GF77-F1
#
_entry.id   AF-A0A256GF77-F1
#
_cell.length_a   1.000
_cell.length_b   1.000
_cell.length_c   1.000
_cell.angle_alpha   90.00
_cell.angle_beta   90.00
_cell.angle_gamma   90.00
#
_symmetry.space_group_name_H-M   'P 1'
#
loop_
_entity.id
_entity.type
_entity.pdbx_description
1 polymer ?
#
loop_
_entity_poly.entity_id
_entity_poly.type
_entity_poly.pdbx_seq_one_letter_code
_entity_poly.pdbx_strand_id
1 'polypeptide(L)'
;MTLIDRLSKLDGSNRRLDHEMHILFFVPDDKRDTVEWNHFGSYSWSPSPDHVMIDKVPAYTASVDAAIALAERVLPGWVFDNVGQDYEGFPGGYKSFGWTVEMVNGKRVQGQAPTLPMAICIAILRAKEVSHGE
;
A
#
# COMPACT_ATOMS: atom_id res chain seq x y z
N MET A 1 12.18 9.11 5.82
CA MET A 1 10.71 9.23 5.77
C MET A 1 10.19 7.91 5.21
N THR A 2 9.28 7.25 5.94
CA THR A 2 8.78 5.92 5.55
C THR A 2 7.76 6.02 4.40
N LEU A 3 7.44 4.89 3.77
CA LEU A 3 6.36 4.85 2.78
C LEU A 3 5.00 5.19 3.39
N ILE A 4 4.78 4.78 4.65
CA ILE A 4 3.59 5.12 5.44
C ILE A 4 3.48 6.64 5.62
N ASP A 5 4.57 7.32 6.00
CA ASP A 5 4.60 8.78 6.17
C ASP A 5 4.26 9.52 4.87
N ARG A 6 4.57 8.92 3.71
CA ARG A 6 4.30 9.51 2.40
C ARG A 6 2.86 9.30 1.99
N LEU A 7 2.32 8.09 2.19
CA LEU A 7 0.92 7.78 1.93
C LEU A 7 -0.03 8.61 2.81
N SER A 8 0.31 8.82 4.09
CA SER A 8 -0.54 9.56 5.03
C SER A 8 -0.68 11.06 4.71
N LYS A 9 0.20 11.60 3.86
CA LYS A 9 0.18 13.01 3.44
C LYS A 9 -0.49 13.24 2.10
N LEU A 10 -0.91 12.18 1.42
CA LEU A 10 -1.57 12.29 0.13
C LEU A 10 -3.08 12.52 0.29
N ASP A 11 -3.60 13.31 -0.64
CA ASP A 11 -5.01 13.61 -0.84
C ASP A 11 -5.67 12.70 -1.90
N GLY A 12 -4.88 11.89 -2.60
CA GLY A 12 -5.37 10.94 -3.60
C GLY A 12 -4.35 9.88 -4.01
N SER A 13 -4.74 9.06 -4.99
CA SER A 13 -3.91 7.97 -5.52
C SER A 13 -2.57 8.48 -6.07
N ASN A 14 -1.52 7.68 -5.92
CA ASN A 14 -0.18 8.04 -6.36
C ASN A 14 0.52 6.86 -7.03
N ARG A 15 0.66 6.95 -8.35
CA ARG A 15 1.26 5.90 -9.17
C ARG A 15 2.69 5.58 -8.76
N ARG A 16 3.50 6.58 -8.41
CA ARG A 16 4.87 6.38 -7.98
C ARG A 16 4.94 5.55 -6.69
N LEU A 17 4.05 5.81 -5.73
CA LEU A 17 3.97 5.01 -4.52
C LEU A 17 3.46 3.60 -4.77
N ASP A 18 2.58 3.37 -5.75
CA ASP A 18 2.20 2.01 -6.15
C ASP A 18 3.43 1.20 -6.57
N HIS A 19 4.29 1.81 -7.39
CA HIS A 19 5.53 1.16 -7.83
C HIS A 19 6.50 0.90 -6.68
N GLU A 20 6.68 1.87 -5.79
CA GLU A 20 7.57 1.70 -4.63
C GLU A 20 7.05 0.60 -3.69
N MET A 21 5.73 0.48 -3.49
CA MET A 21 5.12 -0.67 -2.80
C MET A 21 5.39 -1.99 -3.53
N HIS A 22 5.23 -2.00 -4.85
CA HIS A 22 5.48 -3.19 -5.65
C HIS A 22 6.93 -3.69 -5.50
N ILE A 23 7.88 -2.76 -5.55
CA ILE A 23 9.31 -3.04 -5.35
C ILE A 23 9.54 -3.57 -3.93
N LEU A 24 8.96 -2.92 -2.91
CA LEU A 24 9.09 -3.36 -1.52
C LEU A 24 8.62 -4.82 -1.34
N PHE A 25 7.48 -5.20 -1.93
CA PHE A 25 6.90 -6.53 -1.68
C PHE A 25 7.40 -7.64 -2.61
N PHE A 26 7.83 -7.33 -3.82
CA PHE A 26 8.08 -8.35 -4.85
C PHE A 26 9.50 -8.36 -5.42
N VAL A 27 10.31 -7.33 -5.14
CA VAL A 27 11.73 -7.32 -5.51
C VAL A 27 12.57 -7.77 -4.30
N PRO A 28 13.46 -8.77 -4.46
CA PRO A 28 14.36 -9.21 -3.39
C PRO A 28 15.20 -8.05 -2.84
N ASP A 29 15.44 -8.05 -1.53
CA ASP A 29 16.13 -6.95 -0.83
C ASP A 29 17.50 -6.63 -1.44
N ASP A 30 18.30 -7.65 -1.81
CA ASP A 30 19.61 -7.48 -2.42
C ASP A 30 19.58 -6.89 -3.84
N LYS A 31 18.37 -6.73 -4.40
CA LYS A 31 18.11 -6.27 -5.77
C LYS A 31 17.39 -4.94 -5.84
N ARG A 32 16.89 -4.42 -4.72
CA ARG A 32 16.12 -3.16 -4.71
C ARG A 32 16.95 -1.95 -5.16
N ASP A 33 18.23 -1.90 -4.79
CA ASP A 33 19.13 -0.80 -5.15
C ASP A 33 19.50 -0.77 -6.64
N THR A 34 19.23 -1.88 -7.35
CA THR A 34 19.44 -1.99 -8.80
C THR A 34 18.18 -1.70 -9.61
N VAL A 35 17.07 -1.34 -8.94
CA VAL A 35 15.82 -0.94 -9.60
C VAL A 35 15.91 0.53 -10.01
N GLU A 36 15.88 0.79 -11.31
CA GLU A 36 15.97 2.14 -11.85
C GLU A 36 14.66 2.56 -12.52
N TRP A 37 14.35 3.85 -12.42
CA TRP A 37 13.27 4.46 -13.18
C TRP A 37 13.73 4.62 -14.63
N ASN A 38 13.08 3.92 -15.54
CA ASN A 38 13.46 3.95 -16.95
C ASN A 38 12.72 5.06 -17.71
N HIS A 39 13.15 5.28 -18.95
CA HIS A 39 12.60 6.30 -19.83
C HIS A 39 11.12 6.07 -20.20
N PHE A 40 10.58 4.86 -20.00
CA PHE A 40 9.19 4.49 -20.29
C PHE A 40 8.24 4.80 -19.13
N GLY A 41 8.73 5.38 -18.05
CA GLY A 41 7.91 5.68 -16.88
C GLY A 41 7.55 4.42 -16.08
N SER A 42 8.36 3.37 -16.19
CA SER A 42 8.28 2.17 -15.36
C SER A 42 9.57 1.97 -14.57
N TYR A 43 9.51 1.15 -13.54
CA TYR A 43 10.72 0.65 -12.89
C TYR A 43 11.16 -0.62 -13.60
N SER A 44 12.45 -0.75 -13.87
CA SER A 44 13.04 -1.98 -14.40
C SER A 44 14.15 -2.43 -13.49
N TRP A 45 14.24 -3.75 -13.29
CA TRP A 45 15.39 -4.35 -12.65
C TRP A 45 15.96 -5.45 -13.55
N SER A 46 17.28 -5.42 -13.72
CA SER A 46 18.01 -6.34 -14.59
C SER A 46 18.94 -7.22 -13.76
N PRO A 47 18.47 -8.37 -13.22
CA PRO A 47 19.40 -9.46 -12.99
C PRO A 47 19.94 -9.88 -14.36
N SER A 48 21.21 -9.63 -14.68
CA SER A 48 21.80 -10.33 -15.83
C SER A 48 21.60 -11.85 -15.62
N PRO A 49 21.02 -12.60 -16.57
CA PRO A 49 20.74 -12.26 -17.97
C PRO A 49 19.28 -11.87 -18.29
N ASP A 50 18.37 -11.85 -17.31
CA ASP A 50 16.93 -11.68 -17.49
C ASP A 50 16.47 -10.26 -17.13
N HIS A 51 16.06 -9.47 -18.12
CA HIS A 51 15.48 -8.15 -17.87
C HIS A 51 14.05 -8.30 -17.37
N VAL A 52 13.77 -7.97 -16.10
CA VAL A 52 12.41 -7.99 -15.54
C VAL A 52 11.85 -6.58 -15.57
N MET A 53 10.98 -6.34 -16.54
CA MET A 53 10.24 -5.09 -16.62
C MET A 53 9.10 -5.08 -15.58
N ILE A 54 9.08 -4.07 -14.72
CA ILE A 54 7.95 -3.83 -13.80
C ILE A 54 6.94 -2.90 -14.49
N ASP A 55 6.51 -3.29 -15.70
CA ASP A 55 5.69 -2.43 -16.56
C ASP A 55 4.21 -2.39 -16.14
N LYS A 56 3.75 -3.35 -15.35
CA LYS A 56 2.35 -3.49 -14.97
C LYS A 56 2.17 -3.60 -13.46
N VAL A 57 2.58 -2.56 -12.75
CA VAL A 57 2.21 -2.43 -11.33
C VAL A 57 0.69 -2.20 -11.24
N PRO A 58 -0.05 -2.96 -10.42
CA PRO A 58 -1.46 -2.66 -10.15
C PRO A 58 -1.62 -1.30 -9.45
N ALA A 59 -2.77 -0.63 -9.64
CA ALA A 59 -3.02 0.70 -9.08
C ALA A 59 -3.47 0.61 -7.61
N TYR A 60 -2.58 0.19 -6.72
CA TYR A 60 -2.88 -0.11 -5.32
C TYR A 60 -3.54 1.06 -4.57
N THR A 61 -3.07 2.29 -4.78
CA THR A 61 -3.61 3.49 -4.15
C THR A 61 -4.88 4.03 -4.81
N ALA A 62 -5.30 3.47 -5.97
CA ALA A 62 -6.48 3.91 -6.71
C ALA A 62 -7.60 2.86 -6.79
N SER A 63 -7.29 1.57 -6.64
CA SER A 63 -8.23 0.46 -6.82
C SER A 63 -8.32 -0.37 -5.54
N VAL A 64 -9.53 -0.48 -5.00
CA VAL A 64 -9.82 -1.33 -3.83
C VAL A 64 -9.46 -2.78 -4.13
N ASP A 65 -9.85 -3.29 -5.30
CA ASP A 65 -9.55 -4.67 -5.70
C ASP A 65 -8.04 -4.93 -5.78
N ALA A 66 -7.28 -3.99 -6.35
CA ALA A 66 -5.82 -4.11 -6.40
C ALA A 66 -5.19 -4.11 -5.00
N ALA A 67 -5.70 -3.29 -4.08
CA ALA A 67 -5.23 -3.24 -2.70
C ALA A 67 -5.58 -4.52 -1.91
N ILE A 68 -6.78 -5.06 -2.09
CA ILE A 68 -7.19 -6.33 -1.48
C ILE A 68 -6.34 -7.49 -2.03
N ALA A 69 -6.18 -7.58 -3.35
CA ALA A 69 -5.35 -8.60 -3.97
C ALA A 69 -3.88 -8.51 -3.51
N LEU A 70 -3.38 -7.30 -3.23
CA LEU A 70 -2.07 -7.11 -2.62
C LEU A 70 -2.05 -7.69 -1.20
N ALA A 71 -3.03 -7.36 -0.35
CA ALA A 71 -3.12 -7.85 1.03
C ALA A 71 -3.11 -9.39 1.09
N GLU A 72 -3.97 -10.03 0.31
CA GLU A 72 -4.08 -11.50 0.24
C GLU A 72 -2.75 -12.16 -0.14
N ARG A 73 -2.00 -11.52 -1.03
CA ARG A 73 -0.72 -12.06 -1.52
C ARG A 73 0.42 -11.87 -0.53
N VAL A 74 0.50 -10.73 0.15
CA VAL A 74 1.69 -10.33 0.92
C VAL A 74 1.55 -10.55 2.43
N LEU A 75 0.34 -10.83 2.91
CA LEU A 75 -0.01 -11.01 4.32
C LEU A 75 -0.87 -12.27 4.55
N PRO A 76 -0.37 -13.48 4.23
CA PRO A 76 -1.12 -14.71 4.53
C PRO A 76 -1.42 -14.80 6.04
N GLY A 77 -2.67 -15.14 6.36
CA GLY A 77 -3.16 -15.24 7.74
C GLY A 77 -3.67 -13.93 8.36
N TRP A 78 -3.47 -12.79 7.70
CA TRP A 78 -4.12 -11.54 8.11
C TRP A 78 -5.53 -11.44 7.55
N VAL A 79 -6.46 -10.91 8.36
CA VAL A 79 -7.84 -10.67 7.96
C VAL A 79 -8.22 -9.21 8.19
N PHE A 80 -9.14 -8.70 7.39
CA PHE A 80 -9.80 -7.41 7.64
C PHE A 80 -10.78 -7.58 8.80
N ASP A 81 -10.62 -6.76 9.85
CA ASP A 81 -11.46 -6.79 11.05
C ASP A 81 -12.57 -5.74 10.94
N ASN A 82 -12.17 -4.47 10.75
CA ASN A 82 -13.08 -3.35 10.58
C ASN A 82 -12.69 -2.53 9.34
N VAL A 83 -13.69 -2.17 8.53
CA VAL A 83 -13.54 -1.25 7.41
C VAL A 83 -14.66 -0.23 7.51
N GLY A 84 -14.31 1.02 7.74
CA GLY A 84 -15.27 2.09 8.02
C GLY A 84 -14.91 3.41 7.36
N GLN A 85 -15.93 4.14 6.95
CA GLN A 85 -15.80 5.53 6.54
C GLN A 85 -15.87 6.42 7.77
N ASP A 86 -14.94 7.37 7.87
CA ASP A 86 -14.83 8.28 9.00
C ASP A 86 -15.62 9.56 8.74
N TYR A 87 -16.42 9.97 9.72
CA TYR A 87 -17.29 11.14 9.63
C TYR A 87 -17.04 12.14 10.76
N GLU A 88 -17.11 13.42 10.42
CA GLU A 88 -17.14 14.52 11.38
C GLU A 88 -18.51 15.19 11.40
N GLY A 89 -18.90 15.72 12.57
CA GLY A 89 -20.12 16.50 12.70
C GLY A 89 -20.02 17.81 11.93
N PHE A 90 -21.03 18.14 11.15
CA PHE A 90 -21.11 19.36 10.35
C PHE A 90 -22.48 20.01 10.56
N PRO A 91 -22.63 21.35 10.51
CA PRO A 91 -23.94 21.98 10.60
C PRO A 91 -24.93 21.37 9.60
N GLY A 92 -25.97 20.70 10.09
CA GLY A 92 -26.97 20.03 9.26
C GLY A 92 -26.68 18.58 8.87
N GLY A 93 -25.64 17.93 9.42
CA GLY A 93 -25.42 16.50 9.19
C GLY A 93 -24.00 16.00 9.50
N TYR A 94 -23.53 15.07 8.70
CA TYR A 94 -22.20 14.47 8.79
C TYR A 94 -21.44 14.65 7.49
N LYS A 95 -20.14 14.92 7.59
CA LYS A 95 -19.24 15.01 6.43
C LYS A 95 -18.20 13.90 6.54
N SER A 96 -18.05 13.12 5.48
CA SER A 96 -16.95 12.16 5.37
C SER A 96 -15.62 12.90 5.25
N PHE A 97 -14.60 12.46 5.98
CA PHE A 97 -13.24 12.99 5.85
C PHE A 97 -12.18 11.92 5.58
N GLY A 98 -12.52 10.63 5.67
CA GLY A 98 -11.56 9.57 5.38
C GLY A 98 -12.10 8.18 5.59
N TRP A 99 -11.16 7.25 5.66
CA TRP A 99 -11.40 5.82 5.85
C TRP A 99 -10.43 5.27 6.88
N THR A 100 -10.96 4.39 7.73
CA THR A 100 -10.20 3.58 8.68
C THR A 100 -10.33 2.10 8.29
N VAL A 101 -9.19 1.42 8.18
CA VAL A 101 -9.10 -0.02 7.90
C VAL A 101 -8.27 -0.69 8.98
N GLU A 102 -8.84 -1.67 9.66
CA GLU A 102 -8.16 -2.50 10.65
C GLU A 102 -7.91 -3.90 10.10
N MET A 103 -6.69 -4.40 10.32
CA MET A 103 -6.30 -5.78 9.99
C MET A 103 -5.77 -6.49 11.23
N VAL A 104 -6.01 -7.79 11.33
CA VAL A 104 -5.62 -8.61 12.49
C VAL A 104 -5.00 -9.95 12.11
N ASN A 105 -3.94 -10.33 12.82
CA ASN A 105 -3.34 -11.68 12.84
C ASN A 105 -2.60 -11.88 14.17
N GLY A 106 -3.34 -12.06 15.27
CA GLY A 106 -2.78 -12.05 16.63
C GLY A 106 -2.35 -10.67 17.16
N LYS A 107 -1.99 -9.74 16.26
CA LYS A 107 -1.82 -8.30 16.51
C LYS A 107 -2.81 -7.52 15.65
N ARG A 108 -3.27 -6.36 16.13
CA ARG A 108 -4.14 -5.45 15.36
C ARG A 108 -3.30 -4.27 14.84
N VAL A 109 -3.49 -3.94 13.57
CA VAL A 109 -2.96 -2.72 12.95
C VAL A 109 -4.09 -1.94 12.29
N GLN A 110 -3.88 -0.65 12.08
CA GLN A 110 -4.86 0.25 11.48
C GLN A 110 -4.20 1.06 10.37
N GLY A 111 -4.88 1.29 9.25
CA GLY A 111 -4.53 2.28 8.24
C GLY A 111 -5.61 3.34 8.15
N GLN A 112 -5.21 4.61 8.03
CA GLN A 112 -6.12 5.73 7.88
C GLN A 112 -5.69 6.60 6.70
N ALA A 113 -6.63 6.94 5.82
CA ALA A 113 -6.36 7.79 4.67
C ALA A 113 -7.64 8.46 4.13
N PRO A 114 -7.53 9.49 3.29
CA PRO A 114 -8.69 10.11 2.63
C PRO A 114 -9.48 9.15 1.72
N THR A 115 -8.85 8.08 1.22
CA THR A 115 -9.51 7.09 0.34
C THR A 115 -9.34 5.67 0.89
N LEU A 116 -10.34 4.82 0.66
CA LEU A 116 -10.31 3.41 1.06
C LEU A 116 -9.08 2.63 0.56
N PRO A 117 -8.71 2.65 -0.74
CA PRO A 117 -7.53 1.90 -1.21
C PRO A 117 -6.23 2.34 -0.53
N MET A 118 -6.08 3.63 -0.23
CA MET A 118 -4.92 4.13 0.51
C MET A 118 -4.92 3.67 1.98
N ALA A 119 -6.09 3.66 2.64
CA ALA A 119 -6.21 3.17 4.00
C ALA A 119 -5.83 1.68 4.08
N ILE A 120 -6.26 0.88 3.09
CA ILE A 120 -5.83 -0.53 2.94
C ILE A 120 -4.31 -0.60 2.77
N CYS A 121 -3.71 0.17 1.86
CA CYS A 121 -2.25 0.17 1.63
C CYS A 121 -1.46 0.49 2.91
N ILE A 122 -1.91 1.46 3.71
CA ILE A 122 -1.27 1.80 4.99
C ILE A 122 -1.41 0.65 6.00
N ALA A 123 -2.58 0.02 6.09
CA ALA A 123 -2.80 -1.13 6.96
C ALA A 123 -1.88 -2.31 6.57
N ILE A 124 -1.73 -2.58 5.26
CA ILE A 124 -0.82 -3.61 4.75
C ILE A 124 0.63 -3.35 5.17
N LEU A 125 1.11 -2.11 5.01
CA LEU A 125 2.49 -1.75 5.39
C LEU A 125 2.73 -1.92 6.89
N ARG A 126 1.80 -1.46 7.73
CA ARG A 126 1.88 -1.63 9.19
C ARG A 126 1.84 -3.10 9.60
N ALA A 127 0.97 -3.90 8.97
CA ALA A 127 0.91 -5.35 9.20
C ALA A 127 2.25 -6.02 8.85
N LYS A 128 2.90 -5.56 7.77
CA LYS A 128 4.22 -6.07 7.38
C LYS A 128 5.31 -5.70 8.39
N GLU A 129 5.34 -4.44 8.85
CA GLU A 129 6.29 -3.99 9.86
C GLU A 129 6.20 -4.82 11.15
N VAL A 130 4.99 -5.08 11.65
CA VAL A 130 4.81 -5.88 12.88
C VAL A 130 5.06 -7.38 12.67
N SER A 131 5.02 -7.87 11.44
CA SER A 131 5.36 -9.26 11.06
C SER A 131 6.87 -9.47 10.88
N HIS A 132 7.68 -8.42 10.80
CA HIS A 132 9.15 -8.48 10.71
C HIS A 132 9.84 -8.16 12.04
N GLY A 133 9.07 -7.77 13.06
CA GLY A 133 9.55 -7.52 14.42
C GLY A 133 9.51 -8.76 15.34
N GLU A 134 9.47 -9.96 14.77
CA GLU A 134 9.63 -11.27 15.46
C GLU A 134 10.89 -11.96 14.93
#